data_AF-A0A2V5JZA8-F1
#
_entry.id   AF-A0A2V5JZA8-F1
#
_cell.length_a   1.000
_cell.length_b   1.000
_cell.length_c   1.000
_cell.angle_alpha   90.00
_cell.angle_beta   90.00
_cell.angle_gamma   90.00
#
_symmetry.space_group_name_H-M   'P 1'
#
loop_
_entity.id
_entity.type
_entity.pdbx_description
1 polymer ?
#
loop_
_entity_poly.entity_id
_entity_poly.type
_entity_poly.pdbx_seq_one_letter_code
_entity_poly.pdbx_strand_id
1 'polypeptide(L)'
;MTKGAYSMKRWIAFFILIGLVLVTGCSDRFAFAGKSEFWSVACSISPKGKTYEIRYIGDKGKTGSVVRYQFENSENFKDKGEATPKSASKLVIRGSSTLDKPYVVEKEFTLRIQWDGGEEEIRLTKDE
;
A
#
# COMPACT_ATOMS: atom_id res chain seq x y z
N MET A 1 19.88 37.57 51.45
CA MET A 1 20.73 36.83 50.50
C MET A 1 19.80 36.11 49.52
N THR A 2 19.73 36.59 48.28
CA THR A 2 18.84 36.08 47.23
C THR A 2 19.46 34.87 46.56
N LYS A 3 18.66 33.84 46.25
CA LYS A 3 18.62 33.06 44.99
C LYS A 3 18.03 31.66 45.23
N GLY A 4 17.12 31.26 44.35
CA GLY A 4 16.66 29.87 44.30
C GLY A 4 15.38 29.60 43.51
N ALA A 5 14.62 30.63 43.10
CA ALA A 5 13.38 30.44 42.32
C ALA A 5 13.62 30.15 40.83
N TYR A 6 14.70 29.45 40.49
CA TYR A 6 15.08 29.07 39.11
C TYR A 6 14.99 27.55 38.89
N SER A 7 14.08 26.84 39.58
CA SER A 7 14.04 25.37 39.51
C SER A 7 12.80 24.77 38.85
N MET A 8 11.73 25.51 38.51
CA MET A 8 10.57 24.91 37.81
C MET A 8 10.54 25.19 36.30
N LYS A 9 10.87 26.42 35.87
CA LYS A 9 10.82 26.80 34.45
C LYS A 9 11.76 25.99 33.56
N ARG A 10 12.87 25.50 34.13
CA ARG A 10 13.91 24.73 33.43
C ARG A 10 13.48 23.28 33.15
N TRP A 11 12.58 22.72 33.97
CA TRP A 11 12.07 21.36 33.82
C TRP A 11 10.95 21.28 32.79
N ILE A 12 10.07 22.29 32.75
CA ILE A 12 9.00 22.38 31.75
C ILE A 12 9.59 22.46 30.34
N ALA A 13 10.66 23.24 30.14
CA ALA A 13 11.37 23.30 28.86
C ALA A 13 11.98 21.94 28.46
N PHE A 14 12.44 21.16 29.44
CA PHE A 14 13.03 19.83 29.20
C PHE A 14 11.96 18.81 28.76
N PHE A 15 10.76 18.84 29.34
CA PHE A 15 9.65 17.99 28.92
C PHE A 15 9.11 18.34 27.52
N ILE A 16 9.07 19.63 27.17
CA ILE A 16 8.70 20.07 25.82
C ILE A 16 9.75 19.60 24.79
N LEU A 17 11.04 19.63 25.14
CA LEU A 17 12.12 19.17 24.27
C LEU A 17 12.09 17.65 24.06
N ILE A 18 11.79 16.86 25.10
CA ILE A 18 11.64 15.40 25.01
C ILE A 18 10.40 15.01 24.18
N GLY A 19 9.29 15.75 24.32
CA GLY A 19 8.08 15.51 23.53
C GLY A 19 8.29 15.71 22.02
N LEU A 20 9.19 16.62 21.62
CA LEU A 20 9.53 16.87 20.21
C LEU A 20 10.37 15.76 19.57
N VAL A 21 11.14 14.99 20.34
CA VAL A 21 11.96 13.89 19.82
C VAL A 21 11.12 12.64 19.51
N LEU A 22 9.93 12.50 20.10
CA LEU A 22 9.04 11.36 19.88
C LEU A 22 8.22 11.44 18.58
N VAL A 23 8.32 12.54 17.82
CA VAL A 23 7.62 12.70 16.52
C VAL A 23 8.52 12.40 15.33
N THR A 24 9.57 11.60 15.52
CA THR A 24 10.21 10.92 14.39
C THR A 24 9.29 9.82 13.90
N GLY A 25 8.25 10.20 13.16
CA GLY A 25 7.49 9.26 12.35
C GLY A 25 8.48 8.64 11.37
N CYS A 26 8.88 7.39 11.63
CA CYS A 26 9.56 6.61 10.62
C CYS A 26 8.70 6.68 9.37
N SER A 27 9.29 7.21 8.30
CA SER A 27 8.72 7.15 6.97
C SER A 27 8.77 5.68 6.53
N ASP A 28 7.95 4.85 7.15
CA ASP A 28 7.95 3.42 6.88
C ASP A 28 7.39 3.21 5.47
N ARG A 29 8.23 2.59 4.64
CA ARG A 29 7.79 2.08 3.35
C ARG A 29 7.29 0.67 3.60
N PHE A 30 6.07 0.40 3.14
CA PHE A 30 5.49 -0.93 3.20
C PHE A 30 5.33 -1.44 1.77
N ALA A 31 5.79 -2.65 1.50
CA ALA A 31 5.54 -3.34 0.25
C ALA A 31 4.64 -4.54 0.54
N PHE A 32 3.74 -4.86 -0.38
CA PHE A 32 2.93 -6.06 -0.35
C PHE A 32 2.99 -6.74 -1.71
N ALA A 33 3.07 -8.06 -1.71
CA ALA A 33 3.13 -8.83 -2.95
C ALA A 33 2.27 -10.08 -2.84
N GLY A 34 1.79 -10.55 -4.00
CA GLY A 34 1.01 -11.77 -4.11
C GLY A 34 1.05 -12.31 -5.54
N LYS A 35 0.89 -13.62 -5.69
CA LYS A 35 0.87 -14.29 -7.00
C LYS A 35 -0.17 -15.41 -7.01
N SER A 36 -0.70 -15.68 -8.20
CA SER A 36 -1.54 -16.83 -8.53
C SER A 36 -0.99 -17.51 -9.79
N GLU A 37 -1.77 -18.41 -10.40
CA GLU A 37 -1.39 -19.07 -11.66
C GLU A 37 -1.20 -18.05 -12.79
N PHE A 38 -2.09 -17.06 -12.87
CA PHE A 38 -2.14 -16.14 -14.00
C PHE A 38 -1.71 -14.72 -13.68
N TRP A 39 -1.58 -14.34 -12.41
CA TRP A 39 -1.35 -12.95 -12.02
C TRP A 39 -0.25 -12.78 -10.98
N SER A 40 0.46 -11.67 -11.07
CA SER A 40 1.39 -11.17 -10.08
C SER A 40 0.99 -9.76 -9.70
N VAL A 41 0.98 -9.47 -8.41
CA VAL A 41 0.61 -8.17 -7.88
C VAL A 41 1.71 -7.66 -6.97
N ALA A 42 2.03 -6.38 -7.10
CA ALA A 42 2.92 -5.67 -6.20
C ALA A 42 2.28 -4.33 -5.81
N CYS A 43 2.27 -4.04 -4.52
CA CYS A 43 1.79 -2.80 -3.94
C CYS A 43 2.90 -2.15 -3.12
N SER A 44 2.98 -0.83 -3.14
CA SER A 44 3.94 -0.05 -2.35
C SER A 44 3.26 1.15 -1.71
N ILE A 45 3.55 1.35 -0.43
CA ILE A 45 3.13 2.49 0.37
C ILE A 45 4.40 3.24 0.74
N SER A 46 4.43 4.54 0.46
CA SER A 46 5.54 5.41 0.79
C SER A 46 5.01 6.80 1.17
N PRO A 47 5.82 7.72 1.72
CA PRO A 47 5.38 9.09 1.95
C PRO A 47 5.00 9.85 0.67
N LYS A 48 5.37 9.32 -0.51
CA LYS A 48 5.03 9.90 -1.81
C LYS A 48 3.68 9.42 -2.34
N GLY A 49 3.11 8.37 -1.75
CA GLY A 49 1.82 7.81 -2.17
C GLY A 49 1.78 6.30 -2.08
N LYS A 50 0.62 5.78 -2.50
CA LYS A 50 0.31 4.36 -2.61
C LYS A 50 0.26 4.00 -4.09
N THR A 51 0.99 2.98 -4.50
CA THR A 51 1.06 2.55 -5.90
C THR A 51 0.88 1.04 -5.99
N TYR A 52 0.31 0.57 -7.09
CA TYR A 52 0.22 -0.85 -7.38
C TYR A 52 0.50 -1.15 -8.85
N GLU A 53 0.97 -2.38 -9.09
CA GLU A 53 1.11 -2.99 -10.40
C GLU A 53 0.47 -4.39 -10.35
N ILE A 54 -0.51 -4.63 -11.22
CA ILE A 54 -1.13 -5.93 -11.46
C ILE A 54 -0.67 -6.40 -12.83
N ARG A 55 0.01 -7.53 -12.88
CA ARG A 55 0.64 -8.05 -14.09
C ARG A 55 0.12 -9.45 -14.40
N TYR A 56 -0.32 -9.67 -15.63
CA TYR A 56 -0.59 -11.00 -16.14
C TYR A 56 0.73 -11.75 -16.37
N ILE A 57 0.86 -12.94 -15.77
CA ILE A 57 2.01 -13.85 -15.88
C ILE A 57 1.64 -15.21 -16.47
N GLY A 58 0.37 -15.41 -16.81
CA GLY A 58 -0.12 -16.64 -17.40
C GLY A 58 0.34 -16.88 -18.84
N ASP A 59 -0.06 -18.03 -19.38
CA ASP A 59 0.22 -18.41 -20.76
C ASP A 59 -0.31 -17.38 -21.76
N LYS A 60 0.44 -17.20 -22.86
CA LYS A 60 0.07 -16.29 -23.94
C LYS A 60 -1.29 -16.70 -24.53
N GLY A 61 -2.21 -15.75 -24.63
CA GLY A 61 -3.47 -15.94 -25.36
C GLY A 61 -4.74 -15.96 -24.51
N LYS A 62 -4.66 -16.12 -23.19
CA LYS A 62 -5.87 -16.26 -22.34
C LYS A 62 -6.46 -14.94 -21.84
N THR A 63 -5.72 -13.84 -21.86
CA THR A 63 -6.24 -12.50 -21.53
C THR A 63 -6.74 -11.78 -22.78
N GLY A 64 -7.58 -12.42 -23.58
CA GLY A 64 -8.20 -11.77 -24.75
C GLY A 64 -9.33 -10.80 -24.38
N SER A 65 -9.77 -10.81 -23.13
CA SER A 65 -10.98 -10.14 -22.67
C SER A 65 -10.70 -8.97 -21.72
N VAL A 66 -11.75 -8.18 -21.48
CA VAL A 66 -11.76 -7.18 -20.40
C VAL A 66 -11.46 -7.88 -19.07
N VAL A 67 -10.56 -7.29 -18.29
CA VAL A 67 -10.17 -7.74 -16.96
C VAL A 67 -10.70 -6.73 -15.95
N ARG A 68 -11.46 -7.20 -14.97
CA ARG A 68 -11.94 -6.40 -13.84
C ARG A 68 -11.11 -6.73 -12.61
N TYR A 69 -10.81 -5.73 -11.80
CA TYR A 69 -10.07 -5.93 -10.56
C TYR A 69 -10.65 -5.08 -9.42
N GLN A 70 -10.51 -5.57 -8.20
CA GLN A 70 -10.92 -4.88 -6.98
C GLN A 70 -10.05 -5.29 -5.80
N PHE A 71 -9.54 -4.31 -5.07
CA PHE A 71 -8.94 -4.55 -3.75
C PHE A 71 -10.04 -4.76 -2.71
N GLU A 72 -9.88 -5.79 -1.90
CA GLU A 72 -10.79 -6.18 -0.83
C GLU A 72 -10.03 -6.26 0.50
N ASN A 73 -10.71 -5.87 1.59
CA ASN A 73 -10.16 -5.89 2.94
C ASN A 73 -8.86 -5.08 3.12
N SER A 74 -8.66 -4.03 2.31
CA SER A 74 -7.60 -3.04 2.53
C SER A 74 -8.17 -1.65 2.86
N GLU A 75 -7.67 -1.07 3.94
CA GLU A 75 -7.83 0.32 4.31
C GLU A 75 -6.95 1.24 3.46
N ASN A 76 -5.79 0.74 3.01
CA ASN A 76 -4.86 1.51 2.19
C ASN A 76 -5.26 1.55 0.70
N PHE A 77 -5.74 0.44 0.15
CA PHE A 77 -6.10 0.30 -1.27
C PHE A 77 -7.59 0.02 -1.44
N LYS A 78 -8.32 0.94 -2.08
CA LYS A 78 -9.78 0.85 -2.33
C LYS A 78 -10.13 0.89 -3.81
N ASP A 79 -9.11 0.86 -4.66
CA ASP A 79 -9.28 1.01 -6.10
C ASP A 79 -9.96 -0.23 -6.69
N LYS A 80 -10.81 0.03 -7.68
CA LYS A 80 -11.39 -0.98 -8.56
C LYS A 80 -11.42 -0.42 -9.97
N GLY A 81 -11.35 -1.30 -10.96
CA GLY A 81 -11.36 -0.85 -12.34
C GLY A 81 -11.45 -1.97 -13.34
N GLU A 82 -11.41 -1.56 -14.60
CA GLU A 82 -11.39 -2.46 -15.74
C GLU A 82 -10.19 -2.12 -16.63
N ALA A 83 -9.59 -3.14 -17.22
CA ALA A 83 -8.50 -2.99 -18.16
C ALA A 83 -8.73 -3.90 -19.35
N THR A 84 -8.65 -3.33 -20.55
CA THR A 84 -8.67 -4.09 -21.79
C THR A 84 -7.22 -4.37 -22.22
N PRO A 85 -6.79 -5.63 -22.27
CA PRO A 85 -5.46 -6.01 -22.73
C PRO A 85 -5.25 -5.60 -24.19
N LYS A 86 -4.24 -4.76 -24.44
CA LYS A 86 -3.81 -4.41 -25.81
C LYS A 86 -3.14 -5.58 -26.55
N SER A 87 -2.69 -6.59 -25.80
CA SER A 87 -2.16 -7.84 -26.34
C SER A 87 -2.31 -8.96 -25.29
N ALA A 88 -2.61 -10.17 -25.73
CA ALA A 88 -2.98 -11.32 -24.89
C ALA A 88 -1.86 -11.90 -23.99
N SER A 89 -0.73 -11.20 -23.83
CA SER A 89 0.43 -11.67 -23.05
C SER A 89 1.16 -10.58 -22.27
N LYS A 90 0.65 -9.34 -22.26
CA LYS A 90 1.39 -8.21 -21.66
C LYS A 90 0.48 -7.26 -20.89
N LEU A 91 -0.61 -7.76 -20.31
CA LEU A 91 -1.45 -6.87 -19.49
C LEU A 91 -0.69 -6.47 -18.23
N VAL A 92 -0.50 -5.16 -18.09
CA VAL A 92 0.04 -4.53 -16.90
C VAL A 92 -0.90 -3.38 -16.55
N ILE A 93 -1.55 -3.48 -15.40
CA ILE A 93 -2.42 -2.46 -14.83
C ILE A 93 -1.62 -1.75 -13.75
N ARG A 94 -1.51 -0.42 -13.84
CA ARG A 94 -0.87 0.41 -12.83
C ARG A 94 -1.84 1.45 -12.34
N GLY A 95 -1.77 1.72 -11.05
CA GLY A 95 -2.52 2.82 -10.47
C GLY A 95 -1.83 3.37 -9.23
N SER A 96 -2.34 4.50 -8.79
CA SER A 96 -1.91 5.16 -7.57
C SER A 96 -3.10 5.76 -6.86
N SER A 97 -3.12 5.64 -5.54
CA SER A 97 -4.12 6.25 -4.68
C SER A 97 -3.50 7.44 -3.96
N THR A 98 -4.33 8.46 -3.69
CA THR A 98 -3.92 9.68 -3.00
C THR A 98 -3.56 9.41 -1.53
N LEU A 99 -2.72 10.31 -1.00
CA LEU A 99 -2.19 10.30 0.36
C LEU A 99 -3.27 10.64 1.40
N ASP A 100 -4.18 9.71 1.66
CA ASP A 100 -4.93 9.75 2.91
C ASP A 100 -4.00 9.26 4.02
N LYS A 101 -3.47 10.20 4.80
CA LYS A 101 -2.67 9.94 6.00
C LYS A 101 -3.57 9.95 7.24
N PRO A 102 -3.25 9.19 8.31
CA PRO A 102 -2.13 8.24 8.43
C PRO A 102 -2.38 6.93 7.67
N TYR A 103 -1.31 6.23 7.27
CA TYR A 103 -1.40 4.88 6.69
C TYR A 103 -1.73 3.86 7.77
N VAL A 104 -2.49 2.84 7.39
CA VAL A 104 -2.82 1.73 8.28
C VAL A 104 -1.79 0.63 8.11
N VAL A 105 -1.26 0.11 9.22
CA VAL A 105 -0.37 -1.05 9.18
C VAL A 105 -1.23 -2.30 9.00
N GLU A 106 -1.20 -2.85 7.80
CA GLU A 106 -1.92 -4.06 7.45
C GLU A 106 -0.98 -5.26 7.44
N LYS A 107 -1.50 -6.42 7.84
CA LYS A 107 -0.76 -7.68 7.70
C LYS A 107 -0.89 -8.23 6.29
N GLU A 108 -2.11 -8.16 5.75
CA GLU A 108 -2.50 -8.69 4.47
C GLU A 108 -3.84 -8.14 4.01
N PHE A 109 -4.13 -8.31 2.73
CA PHE A 109 -5.41 -8.03 2.11
C PHE A 109 -5.56 -8.85 0.82
N THR A 110 -6.68 -8.71 0.11
CA THR A 110 -6.96 -9.51 -1.08
C THR A 110 -7.13 -8.63 -2.31
N LEU A 111 -6.63 -9.08 -3.45
CA LEU A 111 -7.03 -8.56 -4.77
C LEU A 111 -7.86 -9.63 -5.46
N ARG A 112 -9.07 -9.25 -5.86
CA ARG A 112 -9.94 -10.06 -6.70
C ARG A 112 -9.79 -9.62 -8.16
N ILE A 113 -9.59 -10.57 -9.08
CA ILE A 113 -9.47 -10.33 -10.51
C ILE A 113 -10.45 -11.25 -11.26
N GLN A 114 -11.20 -10.68 -12.21
CA GLN A 114 -12.18 -11.38 -13.03
C GLN A 114 -11.93 -11.12 -14.51
N TRP A 115 -12.08 -12.13 -15.36
CA TRP A 115 -11.99 -12.01 -16.82
C TRP A 115 -12.88 -13.06 -17.51
N ASP A 116 -12.98 -13.00 -18.84
CA ASP A 116 -13.71 -14.00 -19.60
C ASP A 116 -12.93 -15.32 -19.61
N GLY A 117 -13.35 -16.24 -18.74
CA GLY A 117 -12.69 -17.52 -18.53
C GLY A 117 -12.24 -17.80 -17.10
N GLY A 118 -12.41 -16.86 -16.16
CA GLY A 118 -12.10 -17.15 -14.76
C GLY A 118 -12.17 -15.98 -13.79
N GLU A 119 -11.99 -16.34 -12.53
CA GLU A 119 -11.85 -15.43 -11.41
C GLU A 119 -10.75 -15.97 -10.50
N GLU A 120 -9.92 -15.06 -9.98
CA GLU A 120 -8.90 -15.39 -8.99
C GLU A 120 -8.88 -14.37 -7.85
N GLU A 121 -8.61 -14.90 -6.65
CA GLU A 121 -8.32 -14.12 -5.47
C GLU A 121 -6.84 -14.29 -5.11
N ILE A 122 -6.15 -13.17 -4.96
CA ILE A 122 -4.73 -13.12 -4.67
C ILE A 122 -4.57 -12.50 -3.30
N ARG A 123 -4.09 -13.29 -2.35
CA ARG A 123 -3.69 -12.80 -1.03
C ARG A 123 -2.38 -12.01 -1.17
N LEU A 124 -2.39 -10.77 -0.74
CA LEU A 124 -1.21 -9.92 -0.66
C LEU A 124 -0.71 -9.88 0.77
N THR A 125 0.52 -10.31 0.97
CA THR A 125 1.20 -10.26 2.27
C THR A 125 2.32 -9.23 2.21
N LYS A 126 2.68 -8.69 3.37
CA LYS A 126 3.82 -7.78 3.48
C LYS A 126 5.08 -8.47 2.93
N ASP A 127 5.79 -7.79 2.03
CA ASP A 127 7.10 -8.20 1.56
C ASP A 127 8.08 -7.96 2.72
N GLU A 128 8.73 -9.01 3.20
CA GLU A 128 9.70 -8.97 4.33
C GLU A 128 11.03 -8.31 3.92
#